data_AF-A0AAU5PYP5-F1
#
_entry.id   AF-A0AAU5PYP5-F1
#
_cell.length_a   1.000
_cell.length_b   1.000
_cell.length_c   1.000
_cell.angle_alpha   90.00
_cell.angle_beta   90.00
_cell.angle_gamma   90.00
#
_symmetry.space_group_name_H-M   'P 1'
#
loop_
_entity.id
_entity.type
_entity.pdbx_description
1 polymer ?
#
loop_
_entity_poly.entity_id
_entity_poly.type
_entity_poly.pdbx_seq_one_letter_code
_entity_poly.pdbx_strand_id
1 'polypeptide(L)'
;MRASDDDPAPDTDPPPAPSAALLVETLHRVARPQDRFESARALVLDRTVRLALYIRGPDEIEAVGHALLLCRRLLGHSPELSHHRIADFRLL
;
A
#
# COMPACT_ATOMS: atom_id res chain seq x y z
N MET A 1 -37.65 -30.71 19.53
CA MET A 1 -36.63 -29.75 19.98
C MET A 1 -35.48 -29.82 18.97
N ARG A 2 -35.45 -28.93 17.97
CA ARG A 2 -34.43 -28.92 16.91
C ARG A 2 -33.23 -28.10 17.37
N ALA A 3 -32.04 -28.64 17.18
CA ALA A 3 -30.77 -28.06 17.57
C ALA A 3 -30.22 -27.14 16.49
N SER A 4 -29.74 -25.99 16.98
CA SER A 4 -28.61 -25.20 16.52
C SER A 4 -28.59 -24.69 15.09
N ASP A 5 -28.86 -23.39 14.97
CA ASP A 5 -28.28 -22.48 13.99
C ASP A 5 -26.75 -22.65 13.98
N ASP A 6 -26.24 -23.25 12.91
CA ASP A 6 -24.83 -23.16 12.52
C ASP A 6 -24.84 -22.37 11.21
N ASP A 7 -24.92 -21.04 11.34
CA ASP A 7 -24.72 -20.14 10.21
C ASP A 7 -23.23 -20.23 9.82
N PRO A 8 -22.87 -20.73 8.63
CA PRO A 8 -21.47 -20.76 8.22
C PRO A 8 -20.97 -19.31 8.13
N ALA A 9 -19.84 -19.03 8.79
CA ALA A 9 -19.16 -17.75 8.70
C ALA A 9 -19.04 -17.32 7.23
N PRO A 10 -19.29 -16.05 6.89
CA PRO A 10 -19.22 -15.60 5.51
C PRO A 10 -17.82 -15.90 4.98
N ASP A 11 -17.80 -16.74 3.95
CA ASP A 11 -16.63 -17.12 3.16
C ASP A 11 -16.11 -15.83 2.52
N THR A 12 -15.35 -15.09 3.31
CA THR A 12 -14.80 -13.80 2.90
C THR A 12 -13.57 -14.19 2.13
N ASP A 13 -13.76 -14.37 0.81
CA ASP A 13 -12.67 -14.55 -0.13
C ASP A 13 -11.52 -13.63 0.27
N PRO A 14 -10.28 -14.15 0.40
CA PRO A 14 -9.15 -13.30 0.71
C PRO A 14 -9.11 -12.17 -0.32
N PRO A 15 -8.83 -10.92 0.10
CA PRO A 15 -8.82 -9.80 -0.83
C PRO A 15 -7.89 -10.13 -2.00
N PRO A 16 -8.26 -9.73 -3.23
CA PRO A 16 -7.47 -10.04 -4.42
C PRO A 16 -6.03 -9.59 -4.20
N ALA A 17 -5.07 -10.41 -4.65
CA ALA A 17 -3.66 -10.08 -4.55
C ALA A 17 -3.40 -8.69 -5.16
N PRO A 18 -2.62 -7.81 -4.49
CA PRO A 18 -2.41 -6.46 -4.99
C PRO A 18 -1.77 -6.49 -6.38
N SER A 19 -2.29 -5.69 -7.31
CA SER A 19 -1.68 -5.51 -8.63
C SER A 19 -0.65 -4.39 -8.58
N ALA A 20 0.55 -4.62 -9.12
CA ALA A 20 1.59 -3.60 -9.20
C ALA A 20 1.11 -2.32 -9.92
N ALA A 21 0.34 -2.48 -11.01
CA ALA A 21 -0.21 -1.35 -11.75
C ALA A 21 -1.23 -0.57 -10.92
N LEU A 22 -2.12 -1.27 -10.22
CA LEU A 22 -3.14 -0.66 -9.36
C LEU A 22 -2.50 0.09 -8.18
N LEU A 23 -1.43 -0.46 -7.59
CA LEU A 23 -0.69 0.20 -6.52
C LEU A 23 -0.05 1.51 -6.98
N VAL A 24 0.58 1.51 -8.16
CA VAL A 24 1.19 2.71 -8.74
C VAL A 24 0.11 3.74 -9.10
N GLU A 25 -1.01 3.31 -9.70
CA GLU A 25 -2.13 4.21 -9.99
C GLU A 25 -2.72 4.82 -8.71
N THR A 26 -2.90 4.00 -7.67
CA THR A 26 -3.41 4.47 -6.37
C THR A 26 -2.44 5.45 -5.72
N LEU A 27 -1.12 5.21 -5.79
CA LEU A 27 -0.09 6.16 -5.35
C LEU A 27 -0.23 7.51 -6.04
N HIS A 28 -0.37 7.54 -7.36
CA HIS A 28 -0.59 8.78 -8.10
C HIS A 28 -1.89 9.49 -7.69
N ARG A 29 -2.94 8.73 -7.36
CA ARG A 29 -4.24 9.28 -6.93
C ARG A 29 -4.19 9.90 -5.51
N VAL A 30 -3.46 9.28 -4.58
CA VAL A 30 -3.38 9.74 -3.17
C VAL A 30 -2.22 10.71 -2.91
N ALA A 31 -1.30 10.85 -3.86
CA ALA A 31 -0.25 11.85 -3.82
C ALA A 31 -0.84 13.26 -3.88
N ARG A 32 -0.28 14.16 -3.07
CA ARG A 32 -0.60 15.58 -3.04
C ARG A 32 0.59 16.35 -3.62
N PRO A 33 0.38 17.58 -4.15
CA PRO A 33 1.47 18.39 -4.68
C PRO A 33 2.64 18.61 -3.70
N GLN A 34 2.32 18.70 -2.41
CA GLN A 34 3.29 18.87 -1.33
C GLN A 34 4.17 17.65 -1.08
N ASP A 35 3.77 16.44 -1.50
CA ASP A 35 4.59 15.24 -1.30
C ASP A 35 5.74 15.14 -2.31
N ARG A 36 5.77 16.05 -3.32
CA ARG A 36 6.82 16.14 -4.33
C ARG A 36 7.12 14.80 -5.04
N PHE A 37 6.09 13.96 -5.11
CA PHE A 37 6.11 12.64 -5.73
C PHE A 37 6.16 12.78 -7.26
N GLU A 38 7.12 12.12 -7.89
CA GLU A 38 7.27 12.12 -9.34
C GLU A 38 6.72 10.85 -9.97
N SER A 39 7.19 9.70 -9.48
CA SER A 39 6.83 8.40 -10.02
C SER A 39 7.11 7.27 -9.03
N ALA A 40 6.48 6.12 -9.27
CA ALA A 40 6.70 4.91 -8.49
C ALA A 40 6.89 3.70 -9.41
N ARG A 41 7.59 2.69 -8.87
CA ARG A 41 7.55 1.32 -9.38
C ARG A 41 7.13 0.39 -8.25
N ALA A 42 6.27 -0.56 -8.57
CA ALA A 42 5.82 -1.58 -7.64
C ALA A 42 6.24 -2.97 -8.13
N LEU A 43 6.66 -3.81 -7.19
CA LEU A 43 6.87 -5.22 -7.40
C LEU A 43 6.07 -5.96 -6.33
N VAL A 44 5.17 -6.84 -6.76
CA VAL A 44 4.37 -7.68 -5.89
C VAL A 44 4.96 -9.08 -5.93
N LEU A 45 5.44 -9.53 -4.77
CA LEU A 45 5.88 -10.89 -4.50
C LEU A 45 4.82 -11.51 -3.60
N ASP A 46 4.60 -12.83 -3.68
CA ASP A 46 3.60 -13.62 -2.94
C ASP A 46 2.92 -12.91 -1.75
N ARG A 47 3.67 -12.63 -0.67
CA ARG A 47 3.18 -11.90 0.53
C ARG A 47 3.92 -10.60 0.83
N THR A 48 4.61 -10.03 -0.16
CA THR A 48 5.47 -8.86 0.05
C THR A 48 5.37 -7.91 -1.14
N VAL A 49 5.08 -6.65 -0.84
CA VAL A 49 5.08 -5.57 -1.83
C VAL A 49 6.35 -4.74 -1.65
N ARG A 50 7.10 -4.52 -2.73
CA ARG A 50 8.24 -3.60 -2.77
C ARG A 50 7.87 -2.40 -3.62
N LEU A 51 8.04 -1.21 -3.04
CA LEU A 51 7.82 0.06 -3.72
C LEU A 51 9.15 0.79 -3.85
N ALA A 52 9.44 1.26 -5.06
CA ALA A 52 10.49 2.24 -5.32
C ALA A 52 9.82 3.57 -5.66
N LEU A 53 10.13 4.61 -4.90
CA LEU A 53 9.51 5.93 -5.03
C LEU A 53 10.56 6.96 -5.44
N TYR A 54 10.21 7.79 -6.42
CA TYR A 54 10.99 8.95 -6.81
C TYR A 54 10.32 10.19 -6.24
N ILE A 55 11.00 10.83 -5.29
CA ILE A 55 10.48 11.99 -4.55
C ILE A 55 11.54 13.09 -4.59
N ARG A 56 11.14 14.29 -4.99
CA ARG A 56 12.00 15.47 -4.86
C ARG A 56 11.91 16.03 -3.45
N GLY A 57 13.04 16.33 -2.84
CA GLY A 57 13.09 17.04 -1.56
C GLY A 57 14.28 18.00 -1.53
N PRO A 58 14.25 19.01 -0.65
CA PRO A 58 15.42 19.85 -0.41
C PRO A 58 16.55 19.07 0.29
N ASP A 59 16.18 18.04 1.07
CA ASP A 59 17.10 17.12 1.70
C ASP A 59 16.51 15.70 1.79
N GLU A 60 17.35 14.76 2.20
CA GLU A 60 17.02 13.35 2.35
C GLU A 60 15.94 13.09 3.41
N ILE A 61 15.99 13.81 4.53
CA ILE A 61 15.08 13.59 5.67
C ILE A 61 13.65 13.95 5.27
N GLU A 62 13.46 15.09 4.60
CA GLU A 62 12.16 15.48 4.08
C GLU A 62 11.66 14.50 3.01
N ALA A 63 12.51 14.07 2.08
CA ALA A 63 12.14 13.11 1.04
C ALA A 63 11.70 11.76 1.65
N VAL A 64 12.40 11.25 2.66
CA VAL A 64 12.02 10.04 3.41
C VAL A 64 10.70 10.25 4.14
N GLY A 65 10.52 11.41 4.77
CA GLY A 65 9.27 11.78 5.42
C GLY A 65 8.08 11.71 4.47
N HIS A 66 8.21 12.29 3.28
CA HIS A 66 7.19 12.23 2.23
C HIS A 66 6.96 10.80 1.72
N ALA A 67 8.01 10.00 1.52
CA ALA A 67 7.90 8.60 1.11
C ALA A 67 7.05 7.79 2.09
N LEU A 68 7.37 7.86 3.39
CA LEU A 68 6.66 7.13 4.43
C LEU A 68 5.20 7.57 4.54
N LEU A 69 4.95 8.87 4.42
CA LEU A 69 3.60 9.42 4.52
C LEU A 69 2.75 9.01 3.32
N LEU A 70 3.33 8.97 2.12
CA LEU A 70 2.67 8.45 0.92
C LEU A 70 2.36 6.95 1.02
N CYS A 71 3.32 6.14 1.50
CA CYS A 71 3.10 4.71 1.78
C CYS A 71 1.97 4.49 2.80
N ARG A 72 1.90 5.30 3.87
CA ARG A 72 0.80 5.21 4.85
C ARG A 72 -0.56 5.53 4.23
N ARG A 73 -0.64 6.53 3.34
CA ARG A 73 -1.89 6.84 2.64
C ARG A 73 -2.28 5.70 1.71
N LEU A 74 -1.33 5.11 0.98
CA LEU A 74 -1.58 3.94 0.14
C LEU A 74 -2.19 2.78 0.96
N LEU A 75 -1.59 2.43 2.09
CA LEU A 75 -2.13 1.39 3.00
C LEU A 75 -3.57 1.70 3.44
N GLY A 76 -3.90 2.97 3.67
CA GLY A 76 -5.25 3.39 4.05
C GLY A 76 -6.27 3.42 2.90
N HIS A 77 -5.84 3.39 1.64
CA HIS A 77 -6.71 3.50 0.46
C HIS A 77 -6.75 2.25 -0.43
N SER A 78 -5.86 1.28 -0.18
CA SER A 78 -5.80 0.01 -0.92
C SER A 78 -6.31 -1.14 -0.04
N PRO A 79 -7.53 -1.65 -0.27
CA PRO A 79 -8.09 -2.79 0.47
C PRO A 79 -7.21 -4.04 0.39
N GLU A 80 -6.50 -4.23 -0.73
CA GLU A 80 -5.55 -5.33 -0.96
C GLU A 80 -4.35 -5.29 0.00
N LEU A 81 -4.09 -4.11 0.59
CA LEU A 81 -3.03 -3.87 1.55
C LEU A 81 -3.50 -3.82 3.00
N SER A 82 -4.77 -4.15 3.28
CA SER A 82 -5.35 -4.10 4.64
C SER A 82 -4.56 -4.87 5.70
N HIS A 83 -3.87 -5.95 5.30
CA HIS A 83 -3.00 -6.75 6.19
C HIS A 83 -1.50 -6.47 6.03
N HIS A 84 -1.13 -5.46 5.24
CA HIS A 84 0.26 -5.09 5.00
C HIS A 84 0.71 -3.97 5.94
N ARG A 85 2.00 -3.97 6.27
CA ARG A 85 2.66 -2.89 7.00
C ARG A 85 3.97 -2.53 6.32
N ILE A 86 4.43 -1.30 6.55
CA ILE A 86 5.78 -0.89 6.15
C ILE A 86 6.76 -1.67 7.03
N ALA A 87 7.52 -2.59 6.43
CA ALA A 87 8.46 -3.44 7.15
C ALA A 87 9.89 -2.88 7.18
N ASP A 88 10.31 -2.22 6.10
CA ASP A 88 11.66 -1.70 5.93
C ASP A 88 11.66 -0.51 4.94
N PHE A 89 12.73 0.27 4.94
CA PHE A 89 12.97 1.37 4.02
C PHE A 89 14.46 1.49 3.70
N ARG A 90 14.78 1.71 2.42
CA ARG A 90 16.14 1.91 1.94
C ARG A 90 16.19 3.01 0.88
N LEU A 91 17.21 3.86 0.99
CA LEU A 91 17.59 4.83 -0.04
C LEU A 91 18.36 4.14 -1.18
N LEU A 92 18.03 4.50 -2.40
CA LEU A 92 18.57 3.93 -3.64
C LEU A 92 19.43 4.94 -4.39
#